data_AF-A0AA35XPT1-F1
#
_entry.id   AF-A0AA35XPT1-F1
#
_cell.length_a   1.000
_cell.length_b   1.000
_cell.length_c   1.000
_cell.angle_alpha   90.00
_cell.angle_beta   90.00
_cell.angle_gamma   90.00
#
_symmetry.space_group_name_H-M   'P 1'
#
loop_
_entity.id
_entity.type
_entity.pdbx_description
1 polymer ?
#
loop_
_entity_poly.entity_id
_entity_poly.type
_entity_poly.pdbx_seq_one_letter_code
_entity_poly.pdbx_strand_id
1 'polypeptide(L)'
;MYTIVDLETTGGKFNEESIIEVAAYRFDGSRIKDQFISLVNPQKDIHPYVEKLTGISSKMVKTAPKFHEVAKRILEITSDSILVAHNAQFDYRILQLEFKRLGYDFLMKSICTVILSQELLPDQESYKLGRLSRSLGIPLKDRHRASGDALATVELFKILMEKDIKQEIIKKSIVEFPGESISSVFKNTIEKLDNNTGVFYIYNKNKKLIYIDFSKDIKNKVIKLFTSKKFIPKYVQNNFKTLKVHLTGNINIAILKALHEIKTLKPKINNNVDPKIFHKTEKPDILNELNDFILTFNGTKEDEKSFIYFKSQKLVGYGYFNLFNNINSEDKLHSRVVKVDRSERLINFVHKLIFEKKYKKLLTLKEIYKKSNIE
;
A
#
# COMPACT_ATOMS: atom_id res chain seq x y z
N MET A 1 4.95 -26.03 -0.85
CA MET A 1 5.05 -26.26 0.60
C MET A 1 4.89 -24.92 1.31
N TYR A 2 4.16 -24.90 2.42
CA TYR A 2 3.95 -23.73 3.26
C TYR A 2 4.39 -24.05 4.68
N THR A 3 4.85 -23.05 5.43
CA THR A 3 5.06 -23.19 6.87
C THR A 3 4.30 -22.09 7.58
N ILE A 4 3.24 -22.46 8.29
CA ILE A 4 2.39 -21.54 9.03
C ILE A 4 3.08 -21.26 10.36
N VAL A 5 3.35 -19.99 10.67
CA VAL A 5 4.06 -19.56 11.87
C VAL A 5 3.20 -18.60 12.65
N ASP A 6 3.27 -18.70 13.98
CA ASP A 6 2.81 -17.68 14.93
C ASP A 6 3.82 -17.60 16.07
N LEU A 7 4.02 -16.40 16.61
CA LEU A 7 4.97 -16.12 17.68
C LEU A 7 4.32 -15.33 18.80
N GLU A 8 4.60 -15.73 20.04
CA GLU A 8 4.44 -14.84 21.18
C GLU A 8 5.77 -14.17 21.51
N THR A 9 5.72 -12.91 21.92
CA THR A 9 6.92 -12.12 22.21
C THR A 9 6.84 -11.45 23.57
N THR A 10 7.98 -11.03 24.14
CA THR A 10 8.07 -10.28 25.40
C THR A 10 7.26 -8.98 25.43
N GLY A 11 6.85 -8.46 24.27
CA GLY A 11 6.41 -7.08 24.10
C GLY A 11 7.58 -6.10 24.23
N GLY A 12 7.27 -4.80 24.29
CA GLY A 12 8.25 -3.72 24.48
C GLY A 12 8.39 -2.77 23.30
N LYS A 13 9.53 -2.08 23.24
CA LYS A 13 9.86 -1.14 22.14
C LYS A 13 10.18 -1.91 20.85
N PHE A 14 9.96 -1.24 19.73
CA PHE A 14 10.26 -1.78 18.41
C PHE A 14 11.75 -2.12 18.27
N ASN A 15 12.06 -3.34 17.84
CA ASN A 15 13.37 -3.98 17.70
C ASN A 15 14.07 -4.41 19.00
N GLU A 16 13.41 -4.23 20.14
CA GLU A 16 13.91 -4.73 21.44
C GLU A 16 13.18 -6.01 21.87
N GLU A 17 12.13 -6.42 21.15
CA GLU A 17 11.31 -7.58 21.48
C GLU A 17 12.08 -8.91 21.35
N SER A 18 11.67 -9.94 22.09
CA SER A 18 12.17 -11.31 21.94
C SER A 18 11.06 -12.35 21.90
N ILE A 19 11.31 -13.46 21.23
CA ILE A 19 10.38 -14.60 21.17
C ILE A 19 10.29 -15.27 22.55
N ILE A 20 9.07 -15.55 23.00
CA ILE A 20 8.78 -16.34 24.21
C ILE A 20 8.06 -17.66 23.90
N GLU A 21 7.40 -17.75 22.75
CA GLU A 21 6.84 -18.99 22.20
C GLU A 21 6.91 -18.94 20.68
N VAL A 22 7.25 -20.06 20.06
CA VAL A 22 7.20 -20.25 18.61
C VAL A 22 6.35 -21.46 18.29
N ALA A 23 5.45 -21.31 17.33
CA ALA A 23 4.75 -22.42 16.71
C ALA A 23 4.93 -22.37 15.19
N ALA A 24 5.27 -23.50 14.60
CA ALA A 24 5.43 -23.67 13.16
C ALA A 24 4.77 -24.99 12.72
N TYR A 25 3.88 -24.93 11.74
CA TYR A 25 3.24 -26.08 11.10
C TYR A 25 3.60 -26.13 9.63
N ARG A 26 4.34 -27.17 9.21
CA ARG A 26 4.68 -27.42 7.80
C ARG A 26 3.50 -28.07 7.11
N PHE A 27 2.99 -27.44 6.06
CA PHE A 27 1.70 -27.73 5.44
C PHE A 27 1.83 -27.88 3.92
N ASP A 28 1.35 -28.99 3.37
CA ASP A 28 1.48 -29.29 1.93
C ASP A 28 0.38 -28.68 1.05
N GLY A 29 -0.61 -28.02 1.65
CA GLY A 29 -1.84 -27.56 0.97
C GLY A 29 -3.07 -28.40 1.33
N SER A 30 -2.88 -29.57 1.94
CA SER A 30 -3.94 -30.48 2.38
C SER A 30 -3.81 -30.88 3.85
N ARG A 31 -2.61 -31.28 4.28
CA ARG A 31 -2.32 -31.77 5.64
C ARG A 31 -1.01 -31.24 6.20
N ILE A 32 -0.93 -31.20 7.52
CA ILE A 32 0.29 -30.89 8.27
C ILE A 32 1.24 -32.09 8.13
N LYS A 33 2.49 -31.82 7.76
CA LYS A 33 3.56 -32.81 7.56
C LYS A 33 4.54 -32.85 8.71
N ASP A 34 4.71 -31.72 9.37
CA ASP A 34 5.67 -31.54 10.44
C ASP A 34 5.18 -30.38 11.33
N GLN A 35 5.54 -30.41 12.60
CA GLN A 35 5.25 -29.35 13.54
C GLN A 35 6.43 -29.10 14.49
N PHE A 36 6.58 -27.85 14.89
CA PHE A 36 7.52 -27.44 15.92
C PHE A 36 6.87 -26.40 16.81
N ILE A 37 6.81 -26.70 18.12
CA ILE A 37 6.23 -25.81 19.13
C ILE A 37 7.22 -25.79 20.29
N SER A 38 7.63 -24.59 20.72
CA SER A 38 8.53 -24.45 21.85
C SER A 38 8.28 -23.12 22.56
N LEU A 39 8.32 -23.15 23.89
CA LEU A 39 8.65 -21.95 24.65
C LEU A 39 10.11 -21.58 24.35
N VAL A 40 10.43 -20.30 24.47
CA VAL A 40 11.77 -19.77 24.25
C VAL A 40 12.13 -18.90 25.44
N ASN A 41 13.33 -19.08 25.98
CA ASN A 41 13.88 -18.21 27.01
C ASN A 41 14.36 -16.90 26.35
N PRO A 42 13.68 -15.75 26.59
CA PRO A 42 14.03 -14.50 25.95
C PRO A 42 15.23 -13.79 26.60
N GLN A 43 15.75 -14.34 27.71
CA GLN A 43 16.83 -13.77 28.53
C GLN A 43 16.57 -12.33 29.00
N LYS A 44 15.30 -11.95 29.12
CA LYS A 44 14.80 -10.63 29.57
C LYS A 44 13.41 -10.77 30.15
N ASP A 45 12.93 -9.72 30.80
CA ASP A 45 11.59 -9.72 31.39
C ASP A 45 10.47 -9.67 30.33
N ILE A 46 9.38 -10.37 30.63
CA ILE A 46 8.14 -10.32 29.86
C ILE A 46 7.30 -9.15 30.36
N HIS A 47 6.79 -8.31 29.45
CA HIS A 47 5.94 -7.20 29.86
C HIS A 47 4.67 -7.72 30.54
N PRO A 48 4.21 -7.16 31.68
CA PRO A 48 3.08 -7.70 32.44
C PRO A 48 1.77 -7.86 31.64
N TYR A 49 1.53 -6.94 30.69
CA TYR A 49 0.42 -7.04 29.74
C TYR A 49 0.47 -8.31 28.88
N VAL A 50 1.65 -8.69 28.39
CA VAL A 50 1.85 -9.88 27.54
C VAL A 50 1.65 -11.14 28.38
N GLU A 51 2.22 -11.20 29.57
CA GLU A 51 2.06 -12.34 30.48
C GLU A 51 0.57 -12.57 30.80
N LYS A 52 -0.20 -11.50 31.05
CA LYS A 52 -1.65 -11.58 31.24
C LYS A 52 -2.40 -12.03 29.98
N LEU A 53 -1.93 -11.61 28.79
CA LEU A 53 -2.59 -11.90 27.52
C LEU A 53 -2.39 -13.36 27.09
N THR A 54 -1.15 -13.84 27.20
CA THR A 54 -0.70 -15.15 26.67
C THR A 54 -0.71 -16.24 27.73
N GLY A 55 -0.70 -15.87 29.01
CA GLY A 55 -0.50 -16.79 30.13
C GLY A 55 0.93 -17.30 30.27
N ILE A 56 1.88 -16.81 29.46
CA ILE A 56 3.29 -17.24 29.49
C ILE A 56 4.03 -16.39 30.52
N SER A 57 4.38 -17.01 31.64
CA SER A 57 5.11 -16.36 32.73
C SER A 57 6.63 -16.44 32.57
N SER A 58 7.34 -15.49 33.19
CA SER A 58 8.81 -15.54 33.29
C SER A 58 9.32 -16.85 33.90
N LYS A 59 8.53 -17.47 34.80
CA LYS A 59 8.86 -18.78 35.39
C LYS A 59 8.81 -19.91 34.36
N MET A 60 7.86 -19.89 33.43
CA MET A 60 7.71 -20.92 32.39
C MET A 60 8.87 -20.89 31.39
N VAL A 61 9.31 -19.68 31.00
CA VAL A 61 10.37 -19.53 30.00
C VAL A 61 11.78 -19.61 30.58
N LYS A 62 11.95 -19.53 31.92
CA LYS A 62 13.28 -19.54 32.56
C LYS A 62 14.11 -20.78 32.24
N THR A 63 13.46 -21.94 32.14
CA THR A 63 14.10 -23.23 31.82
C THR A 63 13.86 -23.66 30.37
N ALA A 64 13.19 -22.83 29.57
CA ALA A 64 12.99 -23.10 28.15
C ALA A 64 14.32 -22.92 27.38
N PRO A 65 14.46 -23.54 26.21
CA PRO A 65 15.64 -23.31 25.37
C PRO A 65 15.72 -21.84 24.93
N LYS A 66 16.94 -21.31 24.81
CA LYS A 66 17.21 -20.01 24.21
C LYS A 66 17.00 -20.08 22.70
N PHE A 67 16.84 -18.93 22.07
CA PHE A 67 16.58 -18.87 20.63
C PHE A 67 17.64 -19.60 19.79
N HIS A 68 18.93 -19.45 20.12
CA HIS A 68 20.03 -20.11 19.39
C HIS A 68 19.97 -21.65 19.45
N GLU A 69 19.34 -22.23 20.48
CA GLU A 69 19.19 -23.68 20.64
C GLU A 69 18.07 -24.23 19.75
N VAL A 70 17.06 -23.41 19.43
CA VAL A 70 15.92 -23.78 18.56
C VAL A 70 16.06 -23.27 17.12
N ALA A 71 16.99 -22.35 16.87
CA ALA A 71 17.16 -21.69 15.58
C ALA A 71 17.35 -22.68 14.42
N LYS A 72 18.16 -23.73 14.62
CA LYS A 72 18.38 -24.78 13.61
C LYS A 72 17.07 -25.47 13.24
N ARG A 73 16.23 -25.82 14.22
CA ARG A 73 14.96 -26.49 13.99
C ARG A 73 13.96 -25.60 13.25
N ILE A 74 13.97 -24.29 13.53
CA ILE A 74 13.16 -23.31 12.79
C ILE A 74 13.60 -23.24 11.32
N LEU A 75 14.91 -23.23 11.04
CA LEU A 75 15.41 -23.27 9.65
C LEU A 75 15.00 -24.56 8.93
N GLU A 76 15.13 -25.71 9.58
CA GLU A 76 14.75 -27.00 9.01
C GLU A 76 13.27 -27.06 8.64
N ILE A 77 12.37 -26.68 9.56
CA ILE A 77 10.92 -26.75 9.30
C ILE A 77 10.45 -25.71 8.27
N THR A 78 11.14 -24.58 8.14
CA THR A 78 10.84 -23.52 7.16
C THR A 78 11.54 -23.70 5.81
N SER A 79 12.49 -24.62 5.69
CA SER A 79 13.23 -24.90 4.45
C SER A 79 12.32 -25.20 3.25
N ASP A 80 12.64 -24.62 2.09
CA ASP A 80 11.92 -24.80 0.82
C ASP A 80 10.40 -24.58 0.92
N SER A 81 9.98 -23.66 1.80
CA SER A 81 8.58 -23.32 2.02
C SER A 81 8.32 -21.82 1.92
N ILE A 82 7.04 -21.45 1.80
CA ILE A 82 6.58 -20.07 1.95
C ILE A 82 6.06 -19.91 3.38
N LEU A 83 6.55 -18.89 4.10
CA LEU A 83 6.03 -18.56 5.44
C LEU A 83 4.61 -18.04 5.33
N VAL A 84 3.71 -18.54 6.14
CA VAL A 84 2.33 -18.06 6.20
C VAL A 84 2.03 -17.65 7.64
N ALA A 85 1.47 -16.46 7.84
CA ALA A 85 1.14 -15.99 9.19
C ALA A 85 -0.03 -15.01 9.16
N HIS A 86 -0.78 -14.93 10.26
CA HIS A 86 -1.91 -14.02 10.39
C HIS A 86 -1.45 -12.66 10.92
N ASN A 87 -1.11 -11.76 9.99
CA ASN A 87 -0.26 -10.57 10.20
C ASN A 87 1.24 -10.87 10.05
N ALA A 88 1.60 -11.63 9.00
CA ALA A 88 2.96 -12.13 8.75
C ALA A 88 4.10 -11.12 8.85
N GLN A 89 3.86 -9.82 8.66
CA GLN A 89 4.91 -8.81 8.85
C GLN A 89 5.48 -8.82 10.28
N PHE A 90 4.64 -9.07 11.29
CA PHE A 90 5.07 -9.08 12.67
C PHE A 90 5.98 -10.29 12.94
N ASP A 91 5.46 -11.50 12.74
CA ASP A 91 6.18 -12.75 13.02
C ASP A 91 7.47 -12.85 12.22
N TYR A 92 7.40 -12.52 10.93
CA TYR A 92 8.54 -12.54 10.04
C TYR A 92 9.64 -11.58 10.52
N ARG A 93 9.29 -10.34 10.89
CA ARG A 93 10.27 -9.35 11.40
C ARG A 93 10.93 -9.85 12.67
N ILE A 94 10.16 -10.44 13.59
CA ILE A 94 10.69 -10.96 14.85
C ILE A 94 11.65 -12.13 14.60
N LEU A 95 11.33 -13.05 13.69
CA LEU A 95 12.27 -14.08 13.25
C LEU A 95 13.55 -13.49 12.68
N GLN A 96 13.45 -12.50 11.78
CA GLN A 96 14.62 -11.83 11.23
C GLN A 96 15.48 -11.20 12.33
N LEU A 97 14.86 -10.52 13.29
CA LEU A 97 15.56 -9.90 14.41
C LEU A 97 16.33 -10.93 15.23
N GLU A 98 15.69 -12.05 15.58
CA GLU A 98 16.35 -13.09 16.38
C GLU A 98 17.45 -13.81 15.61
N PHE A 99 17.25 -14.13 14.32
CA PHE A 99 18.31 -14.71 13.49
C PHE A 99 19.48 -13.74 13.25
N LYS A 100 19.18 -12.45 13.08
CA LYS A 100 20.21 -11.42 12.92
C LYS A 100 21.08 -11.25 14.16
N ARG A 101 20.51 -11.43 15.36
CA ARG A 101 21.30 -11.48 16.62
C ARG A 101 22.29 -12.64 16.64
N LEU A 102 22.03 -13.71 15.87
CA LEU A 102 22.95 -14.83 15.66
C LEU A 102 23.89 -14.63 14.45
N GLY A 103 23.84 -13.48 13.78
CA GLY A 103 24.61 -13.21 12.56
C GLY A 103 24.08 -13.92 11.30
N TYR A 104 22.81 -14.33 11.30
CA TYR A 104 22.18 -15.00 10.16
C TYR A 104 21.09 -14.13 9.51
N ASP A 105 21.20 -13.91 8.20
CA ASP A 105 20.20 -13.17 7.43
C ASP A 105 19.02 -14.09 7.06
N PHE A 106 17.98 -14.08 7.87
CA PHE A 106 16.77 -14.87 7.62
C PHE A 106 15.92 -14.25 6.50
N LEU A 107 15.88 -14.93 5.35
CA LEU A 107 15.17 -14.48 4.15
C LEU A 107 14.32 -15.61 3.57
N MET A 108 13.01 -15.38 3.43
CA MET A 108 12.08 -16.30 2.82
C MET A 108 10.87 -15.57 2.23
N LYS A 109 10.20 -16.23 1.30
CA LYS A 109 8.91 -15.78 0.78
C LYS A 109 7.86 -15.89 1.88
N SER A 110 6.92 -14.95 1.91
CA SER A 110 5.84 -14.94 2.90
C SER A 110 4.48 -14.60 2.31
N ILE A 111 3.41 -15.07 2.95
CA ILE A 111 2.01 -14.73 2.70
C ILE A 111 1.39 -14.29 4.03
N CYS A 112 0.62 -13.21 3.99
CA CYS A 112 -0.16 -12.76 5.15
C CYS A 112 -1.63 -13.15 4.96
N THR A 113 -2.18 -13.95 5.87
CA THR A 113 -3.57 -14.42 5.74
C THR A 113 -4.59 -13.32 5.95
N VAL A 114 -4.25 -12.22 6.65
CA VAL A 114 -5.11 -11.01 6.72
C VAL A 114 -5.32 -10.41 5.33
N ILE A 115 -4.23 -10.27 4.57
CA ILE A 115 -4.22 -9.72 3.21
C ILE A 115 -5.04 -10.63 2.30
N LEU A 116 -4.76 -11.92 2.37
CA LEU A 116 -5.42 -12.92 1.54
C LEU A 116 -6.92 -13.01 1.86
N SER A 117 -7.29 -12.89 3.14
CA SER A 117 -8.70 -12.86 3.57
C SER A 117 -9.45 -11.64 3.06
N GLN A 118 -8.84 -10.45 3.07
CA GLN A 118 -9.48 -9.24 2.55
C GLN A 118 -9.83 -9.33 1.06
N GLU A 119 -9.01 -10.05 0.30
CA GLU A 119 -9.21 -10.22 -1.13
C GLU A 119 -10.22 -11.34 -1.43
N LEU A 120 -10.10 -12.49 -0.74
CA LEU A 120 -10.89 -13.68 -1.03
C LEU A 120 -12.21 -13.78 -0.25
N LEU A 121 -12.31 -13.07 0.85
CA LEU A 121 -13.48 -13.01 1.74
C LEU A 121 -13.81 -11.54 2.00
N PRO A 122 -14.31 -10.78 1.00
CA PRO A 122 -14.71 -9.40 1.21
C PRO A 122 -15.84 -9.30 2.25
N ASP A 123 -16.04 -8.08 2.77
CA ASP A 123 -17.17 -7.72 3.64
C ASP A 123 -17.25 -8.44 5.00
N GLN A 124 -16.14 -8.98 5.50
CA GLN A 124 -16.08 -9.47 6.88
C GLN A 124 -16.09 -8.32 7.89
N GLU A 125 -16.84 -8.50 8.99
CA GLU A 125 -16.91 -7.52 10.10
C GLU A 125 -15.52 -7.22 10.69
N SER A 126 -14.63 -8.21 10.70
CA SER A 126 -13.26 -8.05 11.16
C SER A 126 -12.34 -9.12 10.61
N TYR A 127 -11.13 -8.70 10.24
CA TYR A 127 -10.04 -9.59 9.83
C TYR A 127 -9.03 -9.89 10.96
N LYS A 128 -9.44 -9.75 12.22
CA LYS A 128 -8.65 -10.24 13.36
C LYS A 128 -8.91 -11.74 13.49
N LEU A 129 -7.87 -12.56 13.64
CA LEU A 129 -7.97 -14.03 13.70
C LEU A 129 -9.14 -14.49 14.55
N GLY A 130 -9.22 -14.04 15.81
CA GLY A 130 -10.29 -14.37 16.74
C GLY A 130 -11.71 -14.16 16.22
N ARG A 131 -11.98 -13.04 15.53
CA ARG A 131 -13.31 -12.72 14.99
C ARG A 131 -13.56 -13.40 13.65
N LEU A 132 -12.55 -13.42 12.78
CA LEU A 132 -12.65 -14.03 11.46
C LEU A 132 -12.82 -15.55 11.56
N SER A 133 -12.04 -16.22 12.41
CA SER A 133 -12.21 -17.65 12.67
C SER A 133 -13.60 -17.96 13.19
N ARG A 134 -14.15 -17.13 14.08
CA ARG A 134 -15.53 -17.30 14.57
C ARG A 134 -16.57 -17.17 13.46
N SER A 135 -16.45 -16.17 12.57
CA SER A 135 -17.40 -15.99 11.47
C SER A 135 -17.34 -17.13 10.44
N LEU A 136 -16.18 -17.77 10.31
CA LEU A 136 -15.95 -18.90 9.40
C LEU A 136 -16.17 -20.28 10.04
N GLY A 137 -16.54 -20.35 11.33
CA GLY A 137 -16.73 -21.62 12.04
C GLY A 137 -15.41 -22.37 12.35
N ILE A 138 -14.27 -21.69 12.31
CA ILE A 138 -12.97 -22.26 12.68
C ILE A 138 -12.84 -22.31 14.21
N PRO A 139 -12.61 -23.49 14.80
CA PRO A 139 -12.43 -23.62 16.24
C PRO A 139 -11.12 -22.98 16.69
N LEU A 140 -11.21 -22.05 17.64
CA LEU A 140 -10.06 -21.46 18.33
C LEU A 140 -9.89 -22.15 19.68
N LYS A 141 -8.83 -22.94 19.81
CA LYS A 141 -8.36 -23.50 21.08
C LYS A 141 -7.14 -22.70 21.55
N ASP A 142 -7.03 -22.49 22.86
CA ASP A 142 -5.87 -21.83 23.50
C ASP A 142 -5.50 -20.49 22.85
N ARG A 143 -6.47 -19.58 22.78
CA ARG A 143 -6.28 -18.25 22.19
C ARG A 143 -5.13 -17.49 22.87
N HIS A 144 -4.29 -16.82 22.06
CA HIS A 144 -3.04 -16.15 22.50
C HIS A 144 -1.98 -17.13 22.99
N ARG A 145 -2.03 -18.36 22.50
CA ARG A 145 -0.91 -19.28 22.46
C ARG A 145 -0.53 -19.44 21.01
N ALA A 146 0.77 -19.39 20.73
CA ALA A 146 1.26 -19.45 19.36
C ALA A 146 0.77 -20.72 18.65
N SER A 147 0.74 -21.85 19.37
CA SER A 147 0.28 -23.13 18.83
C SER A 147 -1.18 -23.15 18.43
N GLY A 148 -2.06 -22.52 19.21
CA GLY A 148 -3.49 -22.42 18.94
C GLY A 148 -3.80 -21.47 17.79
N ASP A 149 -3.17 -20.30 17.79
CA ASP A 149 -3.37 -19.28 16.75
C ASP A 149 -2.74 -19.69 15.40
N ALA A 150 -1.58 -20.34 15.40
CA ALA A 150 -1.02 -20.93 14.18
C ALA A 150 -1.90 -22.05 13.60
N LEU A 151 -2.51 -22.91 14.45
CA LEU A 151 -3.40 -23.96 13.99
C LEU A 151 -4.71 -23.39 13.40
N ALA A 152 -5.30 -22.38 14.05
CA ALA A 152 -6.44 -21.64 13.49
C ALA A 152 -6.07 -20.98 12.15
N THR A 153 -4.82 -20.51 12.02
CA THR A 153 -4.30 -19.95 10.76
C THR A 153 -4.13 -21.01 9.68
N VAL A 154 -3.77 -22.26 10.00
CA VAL A 154 -3.77 -23.39 9.04
C VAL A 154 -5.17 -23.60 8.48
N GLU A 155 -6.20 -23.67 9.34
CA GLU A 155 -7.58 -23.87 8.90
C GLU A 155 -8.11 -22.69 8.09
N LEU A 156 -7.81 -21.45 8.51
CA LEU A 156 -8.12 -20.27 7.72
C LEU A 156 -7.45 -20.34 6.34
N PHE A 157 -6.18 -20.72 6.28
CA PHE A 157 -5.45 -20.79 5.02
C PHE A 157 -6.01 -21.85 4.08
N LYS A 158 -6.50 -22.99 4.59
CA LYS A 158 -7.24 -23.99 3.79
C LYS A 158 -8.47 -23.38 3.13
N ILE A 159 -9.32 -22.69 3.90
CA ILE A 159 -10.53 -22.03 3.36
C ILE A 159 -10.14 -21.02 2.27
N LEU A 160 -9.07 -20.26 2.47
CA LEU A 160 -8.59 -19.30 1.47
C LEU A 160 -8.07 -20.01 0.20
N MET A 161 -7.38 -21.14 0.33
CA MET A 161 -6.95 -21.95 -0.82
C MET A 161 -8.15 -22.49 -1.61
N GLU A 162 -9.21 -22.91 -0.93
CA GLU A 162 -10.45 -23.38 -1.58
C GLU A 162 -11.17 -22.26 -2.33
N LYS A 163 -11.10 -21.01 -1.84
CA LYS A 163 -11.66 -19.83 -2.51
C LYS A 163 -10.86 -19.38 -3.74
N ASP A 164 -9.61 -19.80 -3.88
CA ASP A 164 -8.72 -19.47 -5.01
C ASP A 164 -8.20 -20.76 -5.68
N ILE A 165 -9.11 -21.52 -6.29
CA ILE A 165 -8.83 -22.84 -6.91
C ILE A 165 -7.66 -22.76 -7.91
N LYS A 166 -7.57 -21.67 -8.69
CA LYS A 166 -6.47 -21.46 -9.67
C LYS A 166 -5.17 -20.95 -9.03
N GLN A 167 -5.20 -20.63 -7.74
CA GLN A 167 -4.12 -20.06 -6.94
C GLN A 167 -3.54 -18.77 -7.52
N GLU A 168 -4.35 -17.99 -8.25
CA GLU A 168 -3.86 -16.77 -8.88
C GLU A 168 -3.60 -15.68 -7.85
N ILE A 169 -4.52 -15.54 -6.89
CA ILE A 169 -4.46 -14.50 -5.85
C ILE A 169 -3.38 -14.89 -4.84
N ILE A 170 -3.32 -16.16 -4.43
CA ILE A 170 -2.28 -16.69 -3.54
C ILE A 170 -0.90 -16.43 -4.14
N LYS A 171 -0.64 -16.82 -5.40
CA LYS A 171 0.64 -16.54 -6.08
C LYS A 171 0.96 -15.05 -6.14
N LYS A 172 -0.05 -14.20 -6.36
CA LYS A 172 0.09 -12.73 -6.39
C LYS A 172 0.36 -12.12 -5.02
N SER A 173 -0.01 -12.80 -3.93
CA SER A 173 0.15 -12.34 -2.54
C SER A 173 1.48 -12.71 -1.89
N ILE A 174 2.28 -13.54 -2.55
CA ILE A 174 3.63 -13.90 -2.09
C ILE A 174 4.52 -12.65 -2.10
N VAL A 175 5.11 -12.33 -0.95
CA VAL A 175 6.06 -11.23 -0.75
C VAL A 175 7.43 -11.81 -0.45
N GLU A 176 8.48 -11.31 -1.12
CA GLU A 176 9.85 -11.81 -0.92
C GLU A 176 10.62 -11.08 0.20
N PHE A 177 10.20 -9.87 0.64
CA PHE A 177 10.98 -9.07 1.61
C PHE A 177 10.10 -8.16 2.52
N PRO A 178 9.58 -8.65 3.65
CA PRO A 178 8.72 -7.85 4.52
C PRO A 178 9.45 -6.89 5.48
N GLY A 179 10.75 -7.06 5.76
CA GLY A 179 11.26 -6.64 7.07
C GLY A 179 12.55 -5.82 7.20
N GLU A 180 13.51 -5.80 6.26
CA GLU A 180 14.85 -5.28 6.65
C GLU A 180 15.56 -4.23 5.79
N SER A 181 15.01 -3.74 4.66
CA SER A 181 15.65 -2.62 3.93
C SER A 181 14.87 -1.31 3.92
N ILE A 182 13.76 -1.24 4.66
CA ILE A 182 12.90 -0.05 4.60
C ILE A 182 13.63 1.11 5.26
N SER A 183 14.25 1.00 6.44
CA SER A 183 14.78 2.17 7.17
C SER A 183 15.82 3.01 6.40
N SER A 184 16.82 2.41 5.76
CA SER A 184 17.89 3.16 5.07
C SER A 184 17.46 3.70 3.71
N VAL A 185 16.79 2.89 2.89
CA VAL A 185 16.29 3.31 1.58
C VAL A 185 15.17 4.34 1.75
N PHE A 186 14.30 4.16 2.76
CA PHE A 186 13.27 5.12 3.13
C PHE A 186 13.84 6.44 3.59
N LYS A 187 14.81 6.43 4.52
CA LYS A 187 15.42 7.65 5.05
C LYS A 187 16.11 8.45 3.94
N ASN A 188 16.93 7.77 3.13
CA ASN A 188 17.61 8.39 1.99
C ASN A 188 16.64 8.90 0.91
N THR A 189 15.49 8.24 0.73
CA THR A 189 14.50 8.68 -0.28
C THR A 189 13.66 9.85 0.24
N ILE A 190 13.22 9.82 1.50
CA ILE A 190 12.40 10.89 2.10
C ILE A 190 13.20 12.17 2.33
N GLU A 191 14.46 12.07 2.74
CA GLU A 191 15.30 13.25 2.97
C GLU A 191 15.44 14.09 1.69
N LYS A 192 15.40 13.44 0.51
CA LYS A 192 15.45 14.09 -0.80
C LYS A 192 14.10 14.60 -1.30
N LEU A 193 13.01 14.40 -0.56
CA LEU A 193 11.69 14.89 -0.96
C LEU A 193 11.42 16.29 -0.43
N ASP A 194 10.94 17.12 -1.34
CA ASP A 194 10.44 18.46 -1.08
C ASP A 194 8.92 18.48 -0.93
N ASN A 195 8.42 19.50 -0.24
CA ASN A 195 6.99 19.76 -0.05
C ASN A 195 6.40 20.37 -1.32
N ASN A 196 6.20 19.54 -2.35
CA ASN A 196 5.64 19.98 -3.63
C ASN A 196 4.34 19.24 -3.98
N THR A 197 3.55 19.87 -4.84
CA THR A 197 2.31 19.30 -5.39
C THR A 197 2.58 18.46 -6.64
N GLY A 198 2.06 17.23 -6.67
CA GLY A 198 2.21 16.36 -7.83
C GLY A 198 1.77 14.92 -7.61
N VAL A 199 2.26 14.05 -8.49
CA VAL A 199 2.02 12.61 -8.49
C VAL A 199 3.32 11.89 -8.15
N PHE A 200 3.26 10.86 -7.32
CA PHE A 200 4.40 10.01 -7.03
C PHE A 200 4.11 8.55 -7.38
N TYR A 201 5.17 7.85 -7.76
CA TYR A 201 5.15 6.52 -8.30
C TYR A 201 6.12 5.67 -7.50
N ILE A 202 5.68 4.51 -7.06
CA ILE A 202 6.50 3.58 -6.30
C ILE A 202 6.77 2.34 -7.14
N TYR A 203 8.06 1.98 -7.21
CA TYR A 203 8.55 0.81 -7.93
C TYR A 203 9.22 -0.16 -6.97
N ASN A 204 9.11 -1.45 -7.28
CA ASN A 204 9.82 -2.50 -6.57
C ASN A 204 11.22 -2.75 -7.12
N LYS A 205 11.95 -3.70 -6.52
CA LYS A 205 13.32 -4.07 -6.93
C LYS A 205 13.46 -4.50 -8.40
N ASN A 206 12.38 -5.03 -8.98
CA ASN A 206 12.33 -5.49 -10.37
C ASN A 206 11.94 -4.36 -11.33
N LYS A 207 11.99 -3.09 -10.88
CA LYS A 207 11.57 -1.89 -11.63
C LYS A 207 10.09 -1.93 -12.07
N LYS A 208 9.24 -2.76 -11.45
CA LYS A 208 7.80 -2.80 -11.72
C LYS A 208 7.07 -1.75 -10.89
N LEU A 209 6.14 -1.03 -11.52
CA LEU A 209 5.28 -0.05 -10.88
C LEU A 209 4.26 -0.76 -9.99
N ILE A 210 4.25 -0.44 -8.69
CA ILE A 210 3.35 -1.09 -7.72
C ILE A 210 2.29 -0.16 -7.15
N TYR A 211 2.52 1.16 -7.13
CA TYR A 211 1.59 2.12 -6.54
C TYR A 211 1.76 3.51 -7.14
N ILE A 212 0.65 4.22 -7.31
CA ILE A 212 0.58 5.61 -7.77
C ILE A 212 -0.35 6.36 -6.82
N ASP A 213 0.03 7.57 -6.40
CA ASP A 213 -0.83 8.44 -5.60
C ASP A 213 -0.37 9.91 -5.79
N PHE A 214 -1.16 10.84 -5.27
CA PHE A 214 -0.97 12.27 -5.48
C PHE A 214 -1.17 13.06 -4.18
N SER A 215 -0.60 14.25 -4.12
CA SER A 215 -0.75 15.13 -2.96
C SER A 215 -0.41 16.58 -3.30
N LYS A 216 -0.91 17.51 -2.49
CA LYS A 216 -0.39 18.88 -2.41
C LYS A 216 0.98 18.93 -1.73
N ASP A 217 1.22 17.95 -0.87
CA ASP A 217 2.44 17.76 -0.09
C ASP A 217 2.84 16.29 -0.20
N ILE A 218 3.69 16.00 -1.18
CA ILE A 218 4.13 14.64 -1.47
C ILE A 218 4.94 14.08 -0.30
N LYS A 219 5.84 14.87 0.29
CA LYS A 219 6.69 14.43 1.41
C LYS A 219 5.85 13.91 2.56
N ASN A 220 4.88 14.70 3.05
CA ASN A 220 4.02 14.28 4.16
C ASN A 220 3.11 13.12 3.78
N LYS A 221 2.62 13.05 2.53
CA LYS A 221 1.81 11.91 2.07
C LYS A 221 2.60 10.61 2.04
N VAL A 222 3.87 10.65 1.59
CA VAL A 222 4.79 9.51 1.60
C VAL A 222 5.11 9.12 3.05
N ILE A 223 5.42 10.07 3.95
CA ILE A 223 5.62 9.75 5.38
C ILE A 223 4.41 9.02 5.95
N LYS A 224 3.19 9.51 5.70
CA LYS A 224 1.95 8.86 6.16
C LYS A 224 1.78 7.46 5.55
N LEU A 225 2.10 7.29 4.26
CA LEU A 225 2.04 6.01 3.58
C LEU A 225 3.01 5.00 4.21
N PHE A 226 4.19 5.42 4.62
CA PHE A 226 5.20 4.51 5.18
C PHE A 226 5.14 4.33 6.70
N THR A 227 4.40 5.20 7.40
CA THR A 227 4.11 5.04 8.83
C THR A 227 2.77 4.37 9.11
N SER A 228 1.90 4.26 8.11
CA SER A 228 0.58 3.64 8.25
C SER A 228 0.66 2.13 8.49
N LYS A 229 -0.27 1.64 9.34
CA LYS A 229 -0.49 0.23 9.64
C LYS A 229 -1.60 -0.42 8.78
N LYS A 230 -2.17 0.31 7.82
CA LYS A 230 -3.22 -0.21 6.93
C LYS A 230 -2.62 -1.13 5.86
N PHE A 231 -3.46 -2.02 5.32
CA PHE A 231 -3.07 -3.05 4.35
C PHE A 231 -2.29 -2.50 3.14
N ILE A 232 -2.90 -1.64 2.33
CA ILE A 232 -2.27 -1.10 1.11
C ILE A 232 -0.95 -0.39 1.44
N PRO A 233 -0.89 0.52 2.42
CA PRO A 233 0.37 1.07 2.90
C PRO A 233 1.43 0.04 3.27
N LYS A 234 1.06 -1.03 4.00
CA LYS A 234 2.00 -2.09 4.37
C LYS A 234 2.50 -2.88 3.18
N TYR A 235 1.63 -3.20 2.22
CA TYR A 235 2.05 -3.83 0.97
C TYR A 235 3.08 -2.95 0.23
N VAL A 236 2.81 -1.65 0.12
CA VAL A 236 3.70 -0.72 -0.56
C VAL A 236 5.05 -0.61 0.15
N GLN A 237 5.05 -0.48 1.48
CA GLN A 237 6.26 -0.46 2.31
C GLN A 237 7.14 -1.69 2.06
N ASN A 238 6.53 -2.88 2.11
CA ASN A 238 7.25 -4.15 1.98
C ASN A 238 7.78 -4.40 0.55
N ASN A 239 7.22 -3.72 -0.46
CA ASN A 239 7.63 -3.90 -1.85
C ASN A 239 8.37 -2.68 -2.42
N PHE A 240 8.72 -1.70 -1.58
CA PHE A 240 9.35 -0.46 -2.00
C PHE A 240 10.84 -0.66 -2.36
N LYS A 241 11.27 -0.13 -3.50
CA LYS A 241 12.69 0.06 -3.84
C LYS A 241 13.02 1.50 -4.18
N THR A 242 12.20 2.15 -5.01
CA THR A 242 12.43 3.52 -5.45
C THR A 242 11.13 4.26 -5.63
N LEU A 243 11.20 5.57 -5.41
CA LEU A 243 10.12 6.53 -5.65
C LEU A 243 10.52 7.42 -6.83
N LYS A 244 9.57 7.73 -7.70
CA LYS A 244 9.68 8.85 -8.65
C LYS A 244 8.58 9.86 -8.35
N VAL A 245 8.87 11.13 -8.58
CA VAL A 245 7.93 12.23 -8.42
C VAL A 245 7.79 12.96 -9.74
N HIS A 246 6.56 13.30 -10.09
CA HIS A 246 6.24 14.22 -11.17
C HIS A 246 5.47 15.40 -10.60
N LEU A 247 6.11 16.56 -10.54
CA LEU A 247 5.49 17.78 -10.08
C LEU A 247 4.41 18.22 -11.06
N THR A 248 3.31 18.75 -10.54
CA THR A 248 2.22 19.26 -11.38
C THR A 248 1.89 20.70 -11.13
N GLY A 249 2.39 21.30 -10.04
CA GLY A 249 2.12 22.68 -9.63
C GLY A 249 0.72 22.89 -9.03
N ASN A 250 -0.25 22.08 -9.45
CA ASN A 250 -1.62 22.14 -8.97
C ASN A 250 -2.20 20.76 -8.68
N ILE A 251 -2.98 20.67 -7.60
CA ILE A 251 -3.58 19.42 -7.12
C ILE A 251 -4.61 18.85 -8.10
N ASN A 252 -5.34 19.71 -8.81
CA ASN A 252 -6.38 19.28 -9.73
C ASN A 252 -5.76 18.57 -10.93
N ILE A 253 -4.63 19.10 -11.41
CA ILE A 253 -3.83 18.45 -12.46
C ILE A 253 -3.23 17.13 -11.95
N ALA A 254 -2.76 17.09 -10.70
CA ALA A 254 -2.26 15.85 -10.09
C ALA A 254 -3.34 14.76 -10.02
N ILE A 255 -4.58 15.13 -9.65
CA ILE A 255 -5.73 14.21 -9.61
C ILE A 255 -6.01 13.65 -11.01
N LEU A 256 -6.15 14.52 -12.02
CA LEU A 256 -6.42 14.11 -13.40
C LEU A 256 -5.36 13.13 -13.90
N LYS A 257 -4.09 13.49 -13.72
CA LYS A 257 -2.94 12.69 -14.12
C LYS A 257 -2.92 11.33 -13.42
N ALA A 258 -3.03 11.31 -12.09
CA ALA A 258 -2.97 10.08 -11.32
C ALA A 258 -4.12 9.12 -11.67
N LEU A 259 -5.34 9.62 -11.84
CA LEU A 259 -6.49 8.77 -12.21
C LEU A 259 -6.33 8.16 -13.60
N HIS A 260 -5.87 8.96 -14.56
CA HIS A 260 -5.57 8.46 -15.89
C HIS A 260 -4.48 7.38 -15.84
N GLU A 261 -3.38 7.63 -15.12
CA GLU A 261 -2.24 6.72 -15.05
C GLU A 261 -2.50 5.45 -14.25
N ILE A 262 -3.32 5.52 -13.19
CA ILE A 262 -3.77 4.31 -12.49
C ILE A 262 -4.53 3.40 -13.45
N LYS A 263 -5.39 3.97 -14.31
CA LYS A 263 -6.15 3.20 -15.29
C LYS A 263 -5.25 2.62 -16.40
N THR A 264 -4.31 3.41 -16.92
CA THR A 264 -3.47 3.01 -18.07
C THR A 264 -2.30 2.14 -17.67
N LEU A 265 -1.58 2.50 -16.61
CA LEU A 265 -0.39 1.78 -16.15
C LEU A 265 -0.71 0.58 -15.26
N LYS A 266 -1.96 0.48 -14.76
CA LYS A 266 -2.47 -0.64 -13.94
C LYS A 266 -1.44 -1.10 -12.88
N PRO A 267 -1.00 -0.21 -11.98
CA PRO A 267 -0.10 -0.60 -10.91
C PRO A 267 -0.72 -1.73 -10.08
N LYS A 268 0.16 -2.48 -9.40
CA LYS A 268 -0.23 -3.69 -8.68
C LYS A 268 -1.31 -3.46 -7.62
N ILE A 269 -1.31 -2.31 -6.95
CA ILE A 269 -2.29 -1.92 -5.94
C ILE A 269 -2.43 -0.39 -5.84
N ASN A 270 -3.60 0.12 -5.47
CA ASN A 270 -3.80 1.52 -5.11
C ASN A 270 -4.81 1.67 -3.98
N ASN A 271 -4.69 2.76 -3.24
CA ASN A 271 -5.75 3.22 -2.36
C ASN A 271 -6.96 3.66 -3.17
N ASN A 272 -8.15 3.38 -2.64
CA ASN A 272 -9.36 4.05 -3.11
C ASN A 272 -9.19 5.55 -2.88
N VAL A 273 -9.19 6.30 -3.98
CA VAL A 273 -9.27 7.76 -3.91
C VAL A 273 -10.60 8.12 -3.26
N ASP A 274 -10.58 9.04 -2.31
CA ASP A 274 -11.75 9.45 -1.52
C ASP A 274 -12.97 9.66 -2.44
N PRO A 275 -14.03 8.86 -2.30
CA PRO A 275 -15.23 8.96 -3.13
C PRO A 275 -15.83 10.37 -3.13
N LYS A 276 -15.61 11.15 -2.06
CA LYS A 276 -16.11 12.53 -1.95
C LYS A 276 -15.57 13.48 -3.00
N ILE A 277 -14.41 13.15 -3.59
CA ILE A 277 -13.81 13.91 -4.70
C ILE A 277 -14.66 13.76 -5.97
N PHE A 278 -15.41 12.66 -6.10
CA PHE A 278 -16.14 12.28 -7.30
C PHE A 278 -17.66 12.25 -7.12
N HIS A 279 -18.17 12.92 -6.08
CA HIS A 279 -19.62 13.04 -5.90
C HIS A 279 -20.27 13.57 -7.17
N LYS A 280 -21.37 12.91 -7.56
CA LYS A 280 -22.15 13.30 -8.73
C LYS A 280 -22.51 14.76 -8.58
N THR A 281 -22.10 15.54 -9.56
CA THR A 281 -22.36 16.98 -9.64
C THR A 281 -23.07 17.21 -10.96
N GLU A 282 -24.12 18.03 -10.93
CA GLU A 282 -24.84 18.42 -12.15
C GLU A 282 -23.86 19.05 -13.15
N LYS A 283 -24.16 18.89 -14.45
CA LYS A 283 -23.34 19.46 -15.51
C LYS A 283 -23.41 21.00 -15.37
N PRO A 284 -22.29 21.70 -15.13
CA PRO A 284 -22.31 23.15 -14.98
C PRO A 284 -22.82 23.85 -16.25
N ASP A 285 -23.62 24.90 -16.08
CA ASP A 285 -24.24 25.65 -17.21
C ASP A 285 -23.22 26.15 -18.23
N ILE A 286 -22.03 26.53 -17.76
CA ILE A 286 -20.95 26.99 -18.62
C ILE A 286 -20.49 25.94 -19.65
N LEU A 287 -20.69 24.65 -19.38
CA LEU A 287 -20.43 23.57 -20.34
C LEU A 287 -21.50 23.47 -21.44
N ASN A 288 -22.67 24.09 -21.26
CA ASN A 288 -23.68 24.24 -22.31
C ASN A 288 -23.46 25.53 -23.11
N GLU A 289 -22.94 26.58 -22.47
CA GLU A 289 -22.71 27.89 -23.09
C GLU A 289 -21.43 27.96 -23.93
N LEU A 290 -20.36 27.28 -23.50
CA LEU A 290 -19.05 27.34 -24.15
C LEU A 290 -18.69 26.02 -24.81
N ASN A 291 -18.38 26.07 -26.10
CA ASN A 291 -17.91 24.90 -26.85
C ASN A 291 -16.46 24.54 -26.50
N ASP A 292 -15.53 25.48 -26.66
CA ASP A 292 -14.09 25.24 -26.55
C ASP A 292 -13.43 26.29 -25.62
N PHE A 293 -12.85 25.81 -24.53
CA PHE A 293 -12.22 26.67 -23.53
C PHE A 293 -11.19 25.92 -22.68
N ILE A 294 -10.37 26.68 -21.96
CA ILE A 294 -9.46 26.16 -20.94
C ILE A 294 -9.78 26.71 -19.55
N LEU A 295 -9.54 25.90 -18.54
CA LEU A 295 -9.42 26.34 -17.15
C LEU A 295 -7.94 26.41 -16.80
N THR A 296 -7.47 27.52 -16.26
CA THR A 296 -6.05 27.74 -15.93
C THR A 296 -5.76 27.59 -14.44
N PHE A 297 -4.56 27.14 -14.10
CA PHE A 297 -4.05 26.97 -12.74
C PHE A 297 -2.54 27.29 -12.68
N ASN A 298 -1.95 27.21 -11.49
CA ASN A 298 -0.50 27.31 -11.33
C ASN A 298 0.21 26.12 -11.99
N GLY A 299 1.31 26.39 -12.68
CA GLY A 299 2.28 25.40 -13.12
C GLY A 299 3.29 25.09 -12.02
N THR A 300 4.35 24.37 -12.39
CA THR A 300 5.42 23.95 -11.47
C THR A 300 6.39 25.08 -11.14
N LYS A 301 6.48 26.09 -12.01
CA LYS A 301 7.30 27.29 -11.87
C LYS A 301 6.40 28.52 -11.80
N GLU A 302 6.95 29.63 -11.31
CA GLU A 302 6.20 30.89 -11.11
C GLU A 302 5.58 31.42 -12.42
N ASP A 303 6.32 31.36 -13.53
CA ASP A 303 5.87 31.81 -14.85
C ASP A 303 5.13 30.73 -15.66
N GLU A 304 5.09 29.49 -15.16
CA GLU A 304 4.40 28.39 -15.83
C GLU A 304 2.95 28.33 -15.36
N LYS A 305 2.03 28.17 -16.30
CA LYS A 305 0.61 27.94 -16.06
C LYS A 305 0.28 26.52 -16.50
N SER A 306 -0.62 25.88 -15.76
CA SER A 306 -1.23 24.62 -16.19
C SER A 306 -2.67 24.86 -16.62
N PHE A 307 -3.20 23.98 -17.45
CA PHE A 307 -4.58 24.10 -17.92
C PHE A 307 -5.30 22.76 -18.03
N ILE A 308 -6.62 22.81 -17.97
CA ILE A 308 -7.54 21.73 -18.37
C ILE A 308 -8.28 22.20 -19.60
N TYR A 309 -8.31 21.39 -20.65
CA TYR A 309 -8.89 21.74 -21.94
C TYR A 309 -10.20 21.00 -22.20
N PHE A 310 -11.19 21.76 -22.69
CA PHE A 310 -12.47 21.27 -23.16
C PHE A 310 -12.64 21.60 -24.63
N LYS A 311 -13.10 20.60 -25.40
CA LYS A 311 -13.45 20.73 -26.81
C LYS A 311 -14.82 20.14 -27.04
N SER A 312 -15.69 20.87 -27.73
CA SER A 312 -17.07 20.49 -28.00
C SER A 312 -17.79 20.03 -26.72
N GLN A 313 -17.66 20.83 -25.65
CA GLN A 313 -18.25 20.60 -24.31
C GLN A 313 -17.72 19.37 -23.57
N LYS A 314 -16.66 18.72 -24.06
CA LYS A 314 -16.10 17.51 -23.47
C LYS A 314 -14.69 17.74 -22.97
N LEU A 315 -14.37 17.15 -21.81
CA LEU A 315 -13.02 17.08 -21.29
C LEU A 315 -12.09 16.40 -22.33
N VAL A 316 -10.98 17.06 -22.67
CA VAL A 316 -9.96 16.52 -23.56
C VAL A 316 -8.75 16.05 -22.76
N GLY A 317 -8.26 16.89 -21.86
CA GLY A 317 -6.99 16.65 -21.18
C GLY A 317 -6.49 17.83 -20.40
N TYR A 318 -5.23 17.77 -20.02
CA TYR A 318 -4.53 18.85 -19.33
C TYR A 318 -3.18 19.16 -20.00
N GLY A 319 -2.61 20.32 -19.72
CA GLY A 319 -1.32 20.71 -20.28
C GLY A 319 -0.65 21.86 -19.53
N TYR A 320 0.47 22.35 -20.08
CA TYR A 320 1.28 23.42 -19.51
C TYR A 320 1.69 24.43 -20.59
N PHE A 321 1.79 25.70 -20.20
CA PHE A 321 2.24 26.80 -21.06
C PHE A 321 2.81 27.95 -20.21
N ASN A 322 3.71 28.75 -20.79
CA ASN A 322 4.26 29.92 -20.10
C ASN A 322 3.58 31.20 -20.62
N LEU A 323 3.61 31.36 -21.94
CA LEU A 323 3.03 32.49 -22.68
C LEU A 323 1.81 32.04 -23.49
N PHE A 324 0.83 32.92 -23.68
CA PHE A 324 -0.34 32.60 -24.50
C PHE A 324 0.04 32.28 -25.95
N ASN A 325 1.15 32.85 -26.45
CA ASN A 325 1.76 32.50 -27.74
C ASN A 325 2.10 31.00 -27.91
N ASN A 326 2.26 30.26 -26.81
CA ASN A 326 2.50 28.81 -26.85
C ASN A 326 1.24 28.00 -27.14
N ILE A 327 0.05 28.61 -27.03
CA ILE A 327 -1.26 27.97 -27.18
C ILE A 327 -2.21 28.82 -28.06
N ASN A 328 -1.64 29.70 -28.90
CA ASN A 328 -2.37 30.67 -29.71
C ASN A 328 -2.94 30.12 -31.04
N SER A 329 -2.90 28.80 -31.22
CA SER A 329 -3.62 28.09 -32.27
C SER A 329 -4.12 26.76 -31.72
N GLU A 330 -5.11 26.18 -32.39
CA GLU A 330 -5.64 24.88 -32.01
C GLU A 330 -4.54 23.79 -32.05
N ASP A 331 -3.71 23.76 -33.10
CA ASP A 331 -2.60 22.80 -33.22
C ASP A 331 -1.58 22.94 -32.09
N LYS A 332 -1.21 24.18 -31.75
CA LYS A 332 -0.29 24.46 -30.64
C LYS A 332 -0.89 24.01 -29.31
N LEU A 333 -2.18 24.25 -29.08
CA LEU A 333 -2.86 23.77 -27.89
C LEU A 333 -2.88 22.24 -27.82
N HIS A 334 -3.31 21.56 -28.88
CA HIS A 334 -3.38 20.09 -28.91
C HIS A 334 -2.02 19.43 -28.72
N SER A 335 -0.95 19.98 -29.29
CA SER A 335 0.42 19.46 -29.13
C SER A 335 0.89 19.44 -27.67
N ARG A 336 0.25 20.21 -26.78
CA ARG A 336 0.58 20.33 -25.36
C ARG A 336 -0.40 19.62 -24.45
N VAL A 337 -1.47 19.04 -25.00
CA VAL A 337 -2.51 18.36 -24.23
C VAL A 337 -2.14 16.91 -24.01
N VAL A 338 -1.98 16.55 -22.74
CA VAL A 338 -2.02 15.16 -22.28
C VAL A 338 -3.48 14.74 -22.20
N LYS A 339 -3.90 13.90 -23.15
CA LYS A 339 -5.27 13.38 -23.21
C LYS A 339 -5.57 12.54 -21.97
N VAL A 340 -6.75 12.72 -21.40
CA VAL A 340 -7.23 11.92 -20.27
C VAL A 340 -8.48 11.14 -20.65
N ASP A 341 -8.70 10.05 -19.94
CA ASP A 341 -9.88 9.22 -20.13
C ASP A 341 -11.15 9.92 -19.62
N ARG A 342 -12.29 9.66 -20.25
CA ARG A 342 -13.59 10.26 -19.91
C ARG A 342 -14.40 9.36 -18.98
N SER A 343 -13.75 8.86 -17.92
CA SER A 343 -14.49 8.12 -16.89
C SER A 343 -15.50 9.03 -16.18
N GLU A 344 -16.61 8.46 -15.74
CA GLU A 344 -17.65 9.19 -14.98
C GLU A 344 -17.07 9.88 -13.73
N ARG A 345 -16.11 9.23 -13.06
CA ARG A 345 -15.37 9.83 -11.93
C ARG A 345 -14.66 11.12 -12.34
N LEU A 346 -13.92 11.09 -13.46
CA LEU A 346 -13.19 12.26 -13.95
C LEU A 346 -14.14 13.39 -14.37
N ILE A 347 -15.26 13.04 -15.01
CA ILE A 347 -16.30 14.01 -15.39
C ILE A 347 -16.88 14.68 -14.14
N ASN A 348 -17.30 13.91 -13.14
CA ASN A 348 -17.86 14.44 -11.89
C ASN A 348 -16.85 15.34 -11.16
N PHE A 349 -15.58 14.93 -11.09
CA PHE A 349 -14.52 15.74 -10.50
C PHE A 349 -14.37 17.10 -11.19
N VAL A 350 -14.38 17.10 -12.52
CA VAL A 350 -14.20 18.31 -13.32
C VAL A 350 -15.44 19.21 -13.25
N HIS A 351 -16.65 18.65 -13.25
CA HIS A 351 -17.88 19.42 -13.01
C HIS A 351 -17.85 20.11 -11.65
N LYS A 352 -17.48 19.38 -10.60
CA LYS A 352 -17.31 19.93 -9.25
C LYS A 352 -16.28 21.06 -9.22
N LEU A 353 -15.15 20.89 -9.90
CA LEU A 353 -14.11 21.91 -9.99
C LEU A 353 -14.62 23.23 -10.60
N ILE A 354 -15.45 23.13 -11.63
CA ILE A 354 -16.07 24.29 -12.29
C ILE A 354 -17.10 24.93 -11.36
N PHE A 355 -18.00 24.12 -10.78
CA PHE A 355 -19.06 24.58 -9.88
C PHE A 355 -18.50 25.31 -8.65
N GLU A 356 -17.46 24.74 -8.03
CA GLU A 356 -16.77 25.34 -6.87
C GLU A 356 -15.81 26.49 -7.26
N LYS A 357 -15.73 26.85 -8.56
CA LYS A 357 -14.81 27.87 -9.12
C LYS A 357 -13.36 27.68 -8.68
N LYS A 358 -12.88 26.44 -8.58
CA LYS A 358 -11.52 26.10 -8.12
C LYS A 358 -10.45 26.22 -9.20
N TYR A 359 -10.47 27.29 -9.99
CA TYR A 359 -9.53 27.60 -11.08
C TYR A 359 -9.14 29.08 -11.06
N LYS A 360 -8.02 29.45 -11.70
CA LYS A 360 -7.55 30.86 -11.75
C LYS A 360 -8.35 31.70 -12.75
N LYS A 361 -8.41 31.24 -14.00
CA LYS A 361 -9.15 31.90 -15.09
C LYS A 361 -9.76 30.84 -15.99
N LEU A 362 -10.95 31.12 -16.48
CA LEU A 362 -11.53 30.45 -17.63
C LEU A 362 -11.26 31.32 -18.85
N LEU A 363 -10.77 30.71 -19.94
CA LEU A 363 -10.46 31.41 -21.18
C LEU A 363 -10.97 30.63 -22.38
N THR A 364 -11.74 31.29 -23.23
CA THR A 364 -12.12 30.79 -24.55
C THR A 364 -10.92 30.85 -25.50
N LEU A 365 -10.96 30.08 -26.59
CA LEU A 365 -9.92 30.14 -27.63
C LEU A 365 -9.76 31.56 -28.20
N LYS A 366 -10.86 32.29 -28.42
CA LYS A 366 -10.84 33.68 -28.91
C LYS A 366 -10.07 34.61 -27.98
N GLU A 367 -10.26 34.48 -26.66
CA GLU A 367 -9.54 35.29 -25.68
C GLU A 367 -8.05 34.97 -25.62
N ILE A 368 -7.69 33.69 -25.76
CA ILE A 368 -6.28 33.26 -25.83
C ILE A 368 -5.60 33.89 -27.04
N TYR A 369 -6.24 33.84 -28.21
CA TYR A 369 -5.67 34.39 -29.45
C TYR A 369 -5.51 35.91 -29.36
N LYS A 370 -6.46 36.61 -28.74
CA LYS A 370 -6.35 38.05 -28.50
C LYS A 370 -5.20 38.41 -27.55
N LYS A 371 -5.04 37.68 -26.44
CA LYS A 371 -3.96 37.95 -25.45
C LYS A 371 -2.57 37.64 -25.99
N SER A 372 -2.47 36.70 -26.92
CA SER A 372 -1.23 36.33 -27.60
C SER A 372 -0.65 37.45 -28.46
N ASN A 373 -1.49 38.39 -28.91
CA ASN A 373 -1.05 39.55 -29.68
C ASN A 373 -0.64 40.74 -28.78
N ILE A 374 -0.79 40.62 -27.46
CA ILE A 374 -0.51 41.67 -26.47
C ILE A 374 0.72 41.31 -25.62
N GLU A 375 0.96 40.01 -25.39
CA GLU A 375 2.22 39.43 -24.86
C GLU A 375 3.25 39.27 -25.98
#